data_AF-A0A4U0ZNW3-F1
#
_entry.id   AF-A0A4U0ZNW3-F1
#
_cell.length_a   1.000
_cell.length_b   1.000
_cell.length_c   1.000
_cell.angle_alpha   90.00
_cell.angle_beta   90.00
_cell.angle_gamma   90.00
#
_symmetry.space_group_name_H-M   'P 1'
#
loop_
_entity.id
_entity.type
_entity.pdbx_description
1 polymer ?
#
loop_
_entity_poly.entity_id
_entity_poly.type
_entity_poly.pdbx_seq_one_letter_code
_entity_poly.pdbx_strand_id
1 'polypeptide(L)'
;MLKKIIACSVVTLFVFIGSASCFAADAGPADITMVGEKSAKPKPAQFPHKMHQDKFTCGDCHHGMADGKQVPYVDGQEIQKCETCHNAEVLPGKMAGKLKLDTIKGAGHANCLECHKKSAAENPELAAKKIDKCAACHPKK
;
A
#
# COMPACT_ATOMS: atom_id res chain seq x y z
N MET A 1 -8.65 -64.58 9.35
CA MET A 1 -7.75 -64.82 10.51
C MET A 1 -6.41 -64.16 10.18
N LEU A 2 -6.23 -62.87 10.45
CA LEU A 2 -5.53 -62.29 11.61
C LEU A 2 -4.23 -63.03 12.03
N LYS A 3 -3.09 -62.34 11.86
CA LYS A 3 -1.90 -62.21 12.75
C LYS A 3 -0.65 -61.99 11.86
N LYS A 4 -0.24 -60.73 11.61
CA LYS A 4 0.83 -59.97 12.31
C LYS A 4 2.17 -60.76 12.29
N ILE A 5 3.32 -60.22 11.87
CA ILE A 5 4.19 -59.40 12.73
C ILE A 5 5.46 -58.98 11.93
N ILE A 6 5.81 -57.69 12.03
CA ILE A 6 7.13 -57.02 11.96
C ILE A 6 7.89 -56.99 10.61
N ALA A 7 7.77 -55.86 9.92
CA ALA A 7 8.86 -55.29 9.14
C ALA A 7 9.25 -53.95 9.79
N CYS A 8 10.47 -53.89 10.34
CA CYS A 8 11.09 -52.71 10.89
C CYS A 8 11.36 -51.69 9.77
N SER A 9 10.39 -50.84 9.46
CA SER A 9 10.64 -49.65 8.66
C SER A 9 11.22 -48.57 9.56
N VAL A 10 12.53 -48.39 9.45
CA VAL A 10 13.27 -47.26 10.01
C VAL A 10 12.71 -45.99 9.37
N VAL A 11 11.92 -45.24 10.14
CA VAL A 11 11.49 -43.89 9.81
C VAL A 11 12.71 -42.99 9.96
N THR A 12 13.43 -42.77 8.87
CA THR A 12 14.47 -41.74 8.79
C THR A 12 13.75 -40.39 8.73
N LEU A 13 13.47 -39.84 9.91
CA LEU A 13 12.97 -38.48 10.07
C LEU A 13 14.09 -37.51 9.65
N PHE A 14 14.15 -37.19 8.36
CA PHE A 14 14.90 -36.04 7.87
C PHE A 14 14.15 -34.78 8.33
N VAL A 15 14.50 -34.30 9.53
CA VAL A 15 14.16 -32.95 9.98
C VAL A 15 14.94 -31.99 9.09
N PHE A 16 14.34 -31.60 7.97
CA PHE A 16 14.73 -30.37 7.28
C PHE A 16 14.39 -29.24 8.26
N ILE A 17 15.41 -28.76 8.97
CA ILE A 17 15.39 -27.49 9.66
C ILE A 17 15.20 -26.46 8.55
N GLY A 18 13.93 -26.09 8.33
CA GLY A 18 13.58 -24.95 7.50
C GLY A 18 14.18 -23.73 8.17
N SER A 19 15.35 -23.32 7.71
CA SER A 19 15.85 -21.97 7.93
C SER A 19 14.82 -21.04 7.29
N ALA A 20 13.88 -20.58 8.12
CA ALA A 20 13.02 -19.45 7.85
C ALA A 20 13.94 -18.23 7.75
N SER A 21 14.52 -18.04 6.56
CA SER A 21 15.14 -16.78 6.20
C SER A 21 14.01 -15.76 6.18
N CYS A 22 13.87 -15.03 7.28
CA CYS A 22 13.06 -13.84 7.35
C CYS A 22 13.68 -12.81 6.41
N PHE A 23 13.40 -12.92 5.11
CA PHE A 23 13.62 -11.81 4.21
C PHE A 23 12.67 -10.71 4.70
N ALA A 24 13.20 -9.76 5.45
CA ALA A 24 12.52 -8.51 5.68
C ALA A 24 12.22 -7.96 4.28
N ALA A 25 10.94 -7.95 3.90
CA ALA A 25 10.51 -7.36 2.64
C ALA A 25 11.07 -5.93 2.60
N ASP A 26 11.71 -5.58 1.47
CA ASP A 26 12.24 -4.23 1.27
C ASP A 26 11.09 -3.23 1.47
N ALA A 27 11.19 -2.41 2.51
CA ALA A 27 10.20 -1.41 2.87
C ALA A 27 10.20 -0.22 1.89
N GLY A 28 11.06 -0.23 0.87
CA GLY A 28 11.18 0.80 -0.13
C GLY A 28 11.89 2.05 0.40
N PRO A 29 12.00 3.10 -0.43
CA PRO A 29 12.70 4.32 -0.05
C PRO A 29 11.97 5.06 1.08
N ALA A 30 12.75 5.78 1.89
CA ALA A 30 12.22 6.54 3.02
C ALA A 30 11.37 7.75 2.59
N ASP A 31 11.69 8.32 1.43
CA ASP A 31 10.97 9.43 0.81
C ASP A 31 10.63 9.08 -0.63
N ILE A 32 9.41 9.42 -1.05
CA ILE A 32 8.87 9.11 -2.38
C ILE A 32 8.33 10.40 -3.00
N THR A 33 8.63 10.59 -4.28
CA THR A 33 7.92 11.55 -5.12
C THR A 33 6.85 10.82 -5.92
N MET A 34 5.59 11.14 -5.69
CA MET A 34 4.44 10.52 -6.37
C MET A 34 4.30 11.09 -7.79
N VAL A 35 5.02 10.48 -8.72
CA VAL A 35 4.99 10.80 -10.15
C VAL A 35 3.94 9.93 -10.85
N GLY A 36 3.25 10.50 -11.83
CA GLY A 36 2.48 9.74 -12.80
C GLY A 36 2.34 10.54 -14.09
N GLU A 37 1.71 9.98 -15.11
CA GLU A 37 1.72 10.55 -16.47
C GLU A 37 1.27 12.03 -16.57
N LYS A 38 0.43 12.49 -15.64
CA LYS A 38 -0.10 13.87 -15.60
C LYS A 38 0.43 14.72 -14.44
N SER A 39 1.53 14.33 -13.79
CA SER A 39 2.04 14.99 -12.56
C SER A 39 2.76 16.32 -12.79
N ALA A 40 2.66 16.93 -13.98
CA ALA A 40 3.31 18.19 -14.28
C ALA A 40 2.66 19.40 -13.55
N LYS A 41 1.34 19.41 -13.33
CA LYS A 41 0.62 20.49 -12.61
C LYS A 41 -0.62 19.97 -11.84
N PRO A 42 -0.68 20.12 -10.49
CA PRO A 42 0.40 20.59 -9.62
C PRO A 42 1.63 19.67 -9.70
N LYS A 43 2.79 20.13 -9.20
CA LYS A 43 4.01 19.31 -9.07
C LYS A 43 3.69 17.96 -8.42
N PRO A 44 4.47 16.90 -8.65
CA PRO A 44 4.30 15.62 -7.96
C PRO A 44 4.18 15.80 -6.44
N ALA A 45 3.34 14.99 -5.79
CA ALA A 45 3.24 15.04 -4.33
C ALA A 45 4.51 14.45 -3.71
N GLN A 46 5.07 15.12 -2.71
CA GLN A 46 6.13 14.57 -1.88
C GLN A 46 5.53 13.77 -0.74
N PHE A 47 6.04 12.56 -0.54
CA PHE A 47 5.52 11.59 0.41
C PHE A 47 6.66 11.07 1.30
N PRO A 48 6.74 11.51 2.57
CA PRO A 48 7.69 10.96 3.53
C PRO A 48 7.21 9.56 3.95
N HIS A 49 7.55 8.56 3.15
CA HIS A 49 7.04 7.20 3.26
C HIS A 49 7.40 6.55 4.61
N LYS A 50 8.66 6.67 5.04
CA LYS A 50 9.11 6.12 6.31
C LYS A 50 8.34 6.67 7.51
N MET A 51 7.99 7.96 7.47
CA MET A 51 7.19 8.60 8.52
C MET A 51 5.80 7.95 8.65
N HIS A 52 5.20 7.56 7.52
CA HIS A 52 3.93 6.85 7.52
C HIS A 52 4.10 5.39 7.96
N GLN A 53 5.15 4.70 7.50
CA GLN A 53 5.45 3.33 7.95
C GLN A 53 5.64 3.22 9.47
N ASP A 54 6.20 4.27 10.10
CA ASP A 54 6.39 4.30 11.55
C ASP A 54 5.08 4.50 12.34
N LYS A 55 3.97 4.78 11.65
CA LYS A 55 2.67 5.12 12.25
C LYS A 55 1.52 4.24 11.76
N PHE A 56 1.68 3.62 10.60
CA PHE A 56 0.63 2.91 9.88
C PHE A 56 1.18 1.57 9.36
N THR A 57 0.26 0.64 9.18
CA THR A 57 0.54 -0.66 8.58
C THR A 57 0.61 -0.54 7.05
N CYS A 58 1.25 -1.51 6.38
CA CYS A 58 1.33 -1.56 4.92
C CYS A 58 -0.08 -1.51 4.29
N GLY A 59 -1.05 -2.17 4.92
CA GLY A 59 -2.43 -2.27 4.43
C GLY A 59 -3.29 -1.02 4.60
N ASP A 60 -2.83 -0.01 5.33
CA ASP A 60 -3.51 1.28 5.40
C ASP A 60 -3.40 2.05 4.08
N CYS A 61 -2.47 1.66 3.20
CA CYS A 61 -2.26 2.27 1.88
C CYS A 61 -2.24 1.24 0.75
N HIS A 62 -1.50 0.15 0.91
CA HIS A 62 -1.37 -0.88 -0.11
C HIS A 62 -2.54 -1.82 -0.05
N HIS A 63 -3.21 -2.02 -1.17
CA HIS A 63 -4.33 -2.92 -1.29
C HIS A 63 -4.22 -3.67 -2.62
N GLY A 64 -4.86 -4.84 -2.69
CA GLY A 64 -5.02 -5.54 -3.96
C GLY A 64 -6.22 -5.01 -4.75
N MET A 65 -6.43 -5.60 -5.92
CA MET A 65 -7.64 -5.41 -6.70
C MET A 65 -8.10 -6.75 -7.29
N ALA A 66 -9.40 -7.03 -7.19
CA ALA A 66 -10.05 -8.14 -7.88
C ALA A 66 -11.31 -7.61 -8.57
N ASP A 67 -11.46 -7.87 -9.87
CA ASP A 67 -12.61 -7.45 -10.68
C ASP A 67 -12.96 -5.95 -10.57
N GLY A 68 -11.94 -5.09 -10.54
CA GLY A 68 -12.09 -3.65 -10.41
C GLY A 68 -12.58 -3.18 -9.03
N LYS A 69 -12.53 -4.07 -8.02
CA LYS A 69 -12.84 -3.76 -6.62
C LYS A 69 -11.58 -3.89 -5.77
N GLN A 70 -11.44 -3.00 -4.79
CA GLN A 70 -10.38 -3.07 -3.79
C GLN A 70 -10.52 -4.35 -2.96
N VAL A 71 -9.41 -5.07 -2.77
CA VAL A 71 -9.31 -6.19 -1.82
C VAL A 71 -8.21 -5.88 -0.80
N PRO A 72 -8.28 -6.45 0.42
CA PRO A 72 -7.33 -6.15 1.48
C PRO A 72 -5.88 -6.47 1.11
N TYR A 73 -4.96 -5.82 1.81
CA TYR A 73 -3.54 -6.16 1.78
C TYR A 73 -3.30 -7.61 2.21
N VAL A 74 -2.35 -8.28 1.56
CA VAL A 74 -1.83 -9.58 1.99
C VAL A 74 -0.33 -9.46 2.20
N ASP A 75 0.16 -9.96 3.34
CA ASP A 75 1.58 -9.95 3.67
C ASP A 75 2.41 -10.63 2.56
N GLY A 76 3.44 -9.95 2.11
CA GLY A 76 4.32 -10.43 1.04
C GLY A 76 3.77 -10.27 -0.37
N GLN A 77 2.60 -9.64 -0.57
CA GLN A 77 2.18 -9.26 -1.93
C GLN A 77 3.17 -8.27 -2.54
N GLU A 78 3.36 -8.37 -3.85
CA GLU A 78 4.16 -7.41 -4.58
C GLU A 78 3.54 -6.01 -4.50
N ILE A 79 4.33 -5.04 -4.06
CA ILE A 79 3.90 -3.64 -4.01
C ILE A 79 4.13 -2.99 -5.37
N GLN A 80 3.03 -2.73 -6.08
CA GLN A 80 3.06 -2.01 -7.36
C GLN A 80 2.80 -0.52 -7.16
N LYS A 81 3.16 0.27 -8.18
CA LYS A 81 2.81 1.70 -8.21
C LYS A 81 1.30 1.88 -8.35
N CYS A 82 0.75 2.93 -7.76
CA CYS A 82 -0.67 3.26 -7.86
C CYS A 82 -1.14 3.35 -9.32
N GLU A 83 -0.30 3.91 -10.20
CA GLU A 83 -0.62 4.13 -11.62
C GLU A 83 -0.82 2.85 -12.43
N THR A 84 -0.33 1.69 -11.94
CA THR A 84 -0.54 0.41 -12.62
C THR A 84 -2.02 0.02 -12.69
N CYS A 85 -2.83 0.42 -11.70
CA CYS A 85 -4.27 0.17 -11.69
C CYS A 85 -5.12 1.46 -11.72
N HIS A 86 -4.64 2.55 -11.13
CA HIS A 86 -5.36 3.84 -11.09
C HIS A 86 -5.12 4.65 -12.36
N ASN A 87 -5.61 4.12 -13.48
CA ASN A 87 -5.51 4.67 -14.82
C ASN A 87 -6.82 4.43 -15.61
N ALA A 88 -6.91 5.07 -16.79
CA ALA A 88 -8.08 5.03 -17.66
C ALA A 88 -8.33 3.67 -18.33
N GLU A 89 -7.32 2.80 -18.38
CA GLU A 89 -7.44 1.48 -19.01
C GLU A 89 -8.02 0.46 -18.04
N VAL A 90 -7.61 0.51 -16.77
CA VAL A 90 -7.94 -0.50 -15.75
C VAL A 90 -9.17 -0.11 -14.93
N LEU A 91 -9.33 1.17 -14.55
CA LEU A 91 -10.44 1.64 -13.72
C LEU A 91 -11.33 2.71 -14.40
N PRO A 92 -11.66 2.60 -15.70
CA PRO A 92 -12.41 3.63 -16.41
C PRO A 92 -13.75 3.92 -15.74
N GLY A 93 -14.05 5.22 -15.59
CA GLY A 93 -15.36 5.68 -15.13
C GLY A 93 -15.70 5.31 -13.67
N LYS A 94 -14.73 4.86 -12.87
CA LYS A 94 -14.92 4.62 -11.44
C LYS A 94 -14.78 5.93 -10.65
N MET A 95 -15.82 6.28 -9.90
CA MET A 95 -15.99 7.57 -9.24
C MET A 95 -15.95 8.77 -10.21
N ALA A 96 -16.17 9.98 -9.70
CA ALA A 96 -16.22 11.20 -10.52
C ALA A 96 -15.49 12.37 -9.87
N GLY A 97 -15.21 13.39 -10.68
CA GLY A 97 -14.61 14.64 -10.21
C GLY A 97 -13.19 14.45 -9.65
N LYS A 98 -12.95 15.03 -8.46
CA LYS A 98 -11.60 15.04 -7.85
C LYS A 98 -11.15 13.68 -7.30
N LEU A 99 -12.08 12.73 -7.16
CA LEU A 99 -11.84 11.39 -6.61
C LEU A 99 -11.95 10.30 -7.69
N LYS A 100 -11.87 10.68 -8.97
CA LYS A 100 -11.93 9.75 -10.10
C LYS A 100 -10.77 8.75 -10.01
N LEU A 101 -11.09 7.47 -9.84
CA LEU A 101 -10.11 6.42 -9.52
C LEU A 101 -9.27 5.99 -10.72
N ASP A 102 -9.63 6.41 -11.93
CA ASP A 102 -8.81 6.23 -13.13
C ASP A 102 -7.64 7.22 -13.23
N THR A 103 -7.28 7.86 -12.11
CA THR A 103 -6.11 8.70 -11.98
C THR A 103 -5.47 8.51 -10.61
N ILE A 104 -4.14 8.57 -10.56
CA ILE A 104 -3.41 8.61 -9.28
C ILE A 104 -3.79 9.81 -8.41
N LYS A 105 -4.23 10.92 -9.02
CA LYS A 105 -4.71 12.11 -8.31
C LYS A 105 -5.98 11.78 -7.52
N GLY A 106 -6.94 11.11 -8.15
CA GLY A 106 -8.18 10.74 -7.48
C GLY A 106 -7.94 9.71 -6.38
N ALA A 107 -7.14 8.68 -6.67
CA ALA A 107 -6.76 7.67 -5.69
C ALA A 107 -6.03 8.28 -4.48
N GLY A 108 -4.99 9.09 -4.74
CA GLY A 108 -4.21 9.75 -3.68
C GLY A 108 -5.02 10.76 -2.85
N HIS A 109 -5.96 11.49 -3.45
CA HIS A 109 -6.82 12.37 -2.66
C HIS A 109 -7.89 11.59 -1.88
N ALA A 110 -8.43 10.51 -2.43
CA ALA A 110 -9.39 9.66 -1.70
C ALA A 110 -8.72 8.98 -0.50
N ASN A 111 -7.49 8.49 -0.65
CA ASN A 111 -6.77 7.80 0.41
C ASN A 111 -6.08 8.77 1.39
N CYS A 112 -5.19 9.63 0.87
CA CYS A 112 -4.31 10.45 1.71
C CYS A 112 -5.01 11.71 2.21
N LEU A 113 -5.66 12.47 1.31
CA LEU A 113 -6.24 13.77 1.67
C LEU A 113 -7.45 13.60 2.59
N GLU A 114 -8.32 12.62 2.38
CA GLU A 114 -9.45 12.37 3.29
C GLU A 114 -8.96 11.91 4.67
N CYS A 115 -7.95 11.04 4.75
CA CYS A 115 -7.31 10.68 6.02
C CYS A 115 -6.71 11.90 6.73
N HIS A 116 -6.00 12.77 6.01
CA HIS A 116 -5.43 14.00 6.55
C HIS A 116 -6.49 14.99 7.04
N LYS A 117 -7.61 15.15 6.31
CA LYS A 117 -8.74 15.98 6.75
C LYS A 117 -9.33 15.46 8.05
N LYS A 118 -9.57 14.15 8.14
CA LYS A 118 -10.06 13.51 9.37
C LYS A 118 -9.07 13.72 10.52
N SER A 119 -7.80 13.43 10.29
CA SER A 119 -6.74 13.58 11.29
C SER A 119 -6.59 15.03 11.77
N ALA A 120 -6.71 16.02 10.86
CA ALA A 120 -6.69 17.42 11.22
C ALA A 120 -7.95 17.85 11.98
N ALA A 121 -9.12 17.29 11.67
CA ALA A 121 -10.35 17.57 12.40
C ALA A 121 -10.31 17.03 13.84
N GLU A 122 -9.64 15.89 14.04
CA GLU A 122 -9.54 15.20 15.33
C GLU A 122 -8.34 15.67 16.18
N ASN A 123 -7.31 16.25 15.56
CA ASN A 123 -6.08 16.66 16.24
C ASN A 123 -5.67 18.11 15.89
N PRO A 124 -5.77 19.06 16.85
CA PRO A 124 -5.39 20.46 16.67
C PRO A 124 -3.93 20.69 16.25
N GLU A 125 -3.00 19.84 16.69
CA GLU A 125 -1.59 19.96 16.29
C GLU A 125 -1.39 19.61 14.81
N LEU A 126 -2.12 18.61 14.31
CA LEU A 126 -2.11 18.25 12.90
C LEU A 126 -2.81 19.30 12.05
N ALA A 127 -3.90 19.89 12.57
CA ALA A 127 -4.56 21.04 11.95
C ALA A 127 -3.59 22.23 11.81
N ALA A 128 -2.82 22.55 12.85
CA ALA A 128 -1.84 23.63 12.84
C ALA A 128 -0.73 23.40 11.79
N LYS A 129 -0.36 22.13 11.56
CA LYS A 129 0.57 21.71 10.50
C LYS A 129 -0.02 21.76 9.09
N LYS A 130 -1.33 22.00 8.94
CA LYS A 130 -2.02 22.17 7.65
C LYS A 130 -1.80 20.97 6.70
N ILE A 131 -1.75 19.76 7.25
CA ILE A 131 -1.46 18.53 6.50
C ILE A 131 -2.51 18.23 5.41
N ASP A 132 -3.69 18.81 5.52
CA ASP A 132 -4.82 18.70 4.59
C ASP A 132 -4.79 19.74 3.45
N LYS A 133 -3.76 20.60 3.39
CA LYS A 133 -3.66 21.65 2.37
C LYS A 133 -2.77 21.22 1.21
N CYS A 134 -3.11 21.69 0.01
CA CYS A 134 -2.40 21.33 -1.23
C CYS A 134 -0.88 21.51 -1.13
N ALA A 135 -0.41 22.59 -0.50
CA ALA A 135 1.02 22.92 -0.38
C ALA A 135 1.80 22.01 0.57
N ALA A 136 1.11 21.26 1.45
CA ALA A 136 1.77 20.30 2.33
C ALA A 136 2.31 19.11 1.54
N CYS A 137 1.58 18.65 0.51
CA CYS A 137 2.00 17.56 -0.36
C CYS A 137 2.63 18.05 -1.66
N HIS A 138 2.16 19.17 -2.21
CA HIS A 138 2.62 19.77 -3.48
C HIS A 138 3.38 21.08 -3.21
N PRO A 139 4.63 21.02 -2.73
CA PRO A 139 5.40 22.21 -2.42
C PRO A 139 5.62 23.07 -3.68
N LYS A 140 5.57 24.39 -3.49
CA LYS A 140 5.73 25.36 -4.60
C LYS A 140 7.17 25.45 -5.11
N LYS A 141 8.15 25.18 -4.24
CA LYS A 141 9.59 25.28 -4.54
C LYS A 141 10.10 24.02 -5.25
#